data_AF-A0A0G3EJ15-F1
#
_entry.id   AF-A0A0G3EJ15-F1
#
_cell.length_a   1.000
_cell.length_b   1.000
_cell.length_c   1.000
_cell.angle_alpha   90.00
_cell.angle_beta   90.00
_cell.angle_gamma   90.00
#
_symmetry.space_group_name_H-M   'P 1'
#
loop_
_entity.id
_entity.type
_entity.pdbx_description
1 polymer ?
#
loop_
_entity_poly.entity_id
_entity_poly.type
_entity_poly.pdbx_seq_one_letter_code
_entity_poly.pdbx_strand_id
1 'polypeptide(L)'
;MRIASWVVSACLIGAMATVQAAEYPIGKPQIAGGMEVAAVYLQPVTMDPPGMMRKAEDSDIHLEADIHAVKNNPNGFAEGDWMPYLVVKFELTKQGSKQVLKGDLMPMVASDGPHYGDNVKLMGPGKYNLKLTVLPPSANEHAHFGRHVDKETGVGPWFKPFTTSYDFVFAGIGKKGGY
;
A
#
# COMPACT_ATOMS: atom_id res chain seq x y z
N MET A 1 67.35 -24.89 6.97
CA MET A 1 66.03 -24.84 6.29
C MET A 1 65.06 -24.09 7.19
N ARG A 2 64.58 -22.91 6.76
CA ARG A 2 63.65 -22.06 7.52
C ARG A 2 62.21 -22.46 7.16
N ILE A 3 61.42 -22.79 8.17
CA ILE A 3 59.99 -23.14 8.04
C ILE A 3 59.21 -21.83 8.11
N ALA A 4 58.55 -21.44 7.03
CA ALA A 4 57.68 -20.26 6.99
C ALA A 4 56.24 -20.70 7.28
N SER A 5 55.74 -20.33 8.46
CA SER A 5 54.33 -20.54 8.83
C SER A 5 53.47 -19.47 8.18
N TRP A 6 52.64 -19.86 7.22
CA TRP A 6 51.62 -18.99 6.63
C TRP A 6 50.37 -19.05 7.52
N VAL A 7 50.07 -17.93 8.20
CA VAL A 7 48.79 -17.74 8.88
C VAL A 7 47.77 -17.36 7.81
N VAL A 8 46.89 -18.30 7.47
CA VAL A 8 45.73 -18.04 6.62
C VAL A 8 44.65 -17.40 7.49
N SER A 9 44.48 -16.08 7.39
CA SER A 9 43.32 -15.38 7.93
C SER A 9 42.09 -15.74 7.12
N ALA A 10 41.20 -16.55 7.69
CA ALA A 10 39.88 -16.80 7.13
C ALA A 10 38.97 -15.58 7.40
N CYS A 11 38.75 -14.75 6.38
CA CYS A 11 37.69 -13.74 6.41
C CYS A 11 36.33 -14.44 6.37
N LEU A 12 35.64 -14.48 7.52
CA LEU A 12 34.21 -14.81 7.60
C LEU A 12 33.41 -13.65 7.00
N ILE A 13 32.99 -13.78 5.75
CA ILE A 13 31.98 -12.91 5.15
C ILE A 13 30.63 -13.31 5.76
N GLY A 14 30.20 -12.59 6.80
CA GLY A 14 28.87 -12.76 7.37
C GLY A 14 27.81 -12.35 6.36
N ALA A 15 26.92 -13.28 5.99
CA ALA A 15 25.74 -12.97 5.20
C ALA A 15 24.85 -12.02 6.00
N MET A 16 24.78 -10.75 5.58
CA MET A 16 23.80 -9.81 6.11
C MET A 16 22.43 -10.22 5.58
N ALA A 17 21.58 -10.79 6.44
CA ALA A 17 20.18 -10.99 6.13
C ALA A 17 19.49 -9.63 6.03
N THR A 18 19.08 -9.23 4.83
CA THR A 18 18.24 -8.06 4.62
C THR A 18 16.86 -8.34 5.20
N VAL A 19 16.46 -7.57 6.21
CA VAL A 19 15.10 -7.61 6.74
C VAL A 19 14.21 -6.84 5.76
N GLN A 20 13.51 -7.54 4.88
CA GLN A 20 12.44 -6.95 4.07
C GLN A 20 11.13 -7.00 4.86
N ALA A 21 10.29 -5.96 4.71
CA ALA A 21 8.91 -6.04 5.15
C ALA A 21 8.22 -7.18 4.39
N ALA A 22 7.52 -8.05 5.11
CA ALA A 22 6.71 -9.09 4.50
C ALA A 22 5.32 -8.52 4.24
N GLU A 23 5.02 -8.25 2.97
CA GLU A 23 3.67 -7.89 2.54
C GLU A 23 2.79 -9.13 2.43
N TYR A 24 1.55 -9.00 2.91
CA TYR A 24 0.53 -10.04 2.85
C TYR A 24 -0.61 -9.57 1.92
N PRO A 25 -0.82 -10.25 0.78
CA PRO A 25 -1.89 -9.89 -0.14
C PRO A 25 -3.29 -9.97 0.49
N ILE A 26 -4.10 -8.94 0.26
CA ILE A 26 -5.52 -8.90 0.60
C ILE A 26 -6.33 -9.21 -0.65
N GLY A 27 -6.72 -10.48 -0.81
CA GLY A 27 -7.48 -10.94 -1.98
C GLY A 27 -6.65 -10.91 -3.27
N LYS A 28 -7.33 -10.66 -4.40
CA LYS A 28 -6.70 -10.51 -5.73
C LYS A 28 -6.87 -9.08 -6.22
N PRO A 29 -5.89 -8.51 -6.94
CA PRO A 29 -6.04 -7.21 -7.57
C PRO A 29 -7.30 -7.11 -8.44
N GLN A 30 -7.90 -5.92 -8.49
CA GLN A 30 -9.10 -5.64 -9.26
C GLN A 30 -8.87 -4.49 -10.24
N ILE A 31 -9.41 -4.61 -11.45
CA ILE A 31 -9.28 -3.58 -12.48
C ILE A 31 -10.55 -2.74 -12.53
N ALA A 32 -10.42 -1.43 -12.33
CA ALA A 32 -11.51 -0.46 -12.45
C ALA A 32 -10.96 0.95 -12.70
N GLY A 33 -11.74 1.81 -13.37
CA GLY A 33 -11.35 3.21 -13.60
C GLY A 33 -10.08 3.42 -14.42
N GLY A 34 -9.64 2.43 -15.21
CA GLY A 34 -8.36 2.48 -15.94
C GLY A 34 -7.14 2.19 -15.05
N MET A 35 -7.34 1.54 -13.91
CA MET A 35 -6.30 1.22 -12.94
C MET A 35 -6.45 -0.22 -12.45
N GLU A 36 -5.33 -0.83 -12.08
CA GLU A 36 -5.29 -2.00 -11.22
C GLU A 36 -5.17 -1.51 -9.78
N VAL A 37 -6.05 -2.01 -8.92
CA VAL A 37 -6.05 -1.75 -7.48
C VAL A 37 -5.70 -3.05 -6.79
N ALA A 38 -4.54 -3.10 -6.15
CA ALA A 38 -4.16 -4.17 -5.23
C ALA A 38 -4.24 -3.66 -3.79
N ALA A 39 -4.37 -4.58 -2.85
CA ALA A 39 -4.36 -4.28 -1.44
C ALA A 39 -3.44 -5.27 -0.74
N VAL A 40 -2.60 -4.76 0.16
CA VAL A 40 -1.71 -5.56 1.00
C VAL A 40 -1.79 -5.06 2.43
N TYR A 41 -1.30 -5.87 3.37
CA TYR A 41 -0.94 -5.37 4.67
C TYR A 41 0.44 -5.88 5.09
N LEU A 42 1.08 -5.16 6.01
CA LEU A 42 2.34 -5.54 6.64
C LEU A 42 2.34 -5.07 8.11
N GLN A 43 3.47 -5.20 8.79
CA GLN A 43 3.62 -4.65 10.13
C GLN A 43 3.38 -3.12 10.13
N PRO A 44 2.81 -2.55 11.21
CA PRO A 44 2.68 -1.10 11.34
C PRO A 44 4.00 -0.37 11.13
N VAL A 45 3.96 0.76 10.43
CA VAL A 45 5.16 1.54 10.10
C VAL A 45 5.20 2.87 10.85
N THR A 46 6.37 3.47 10.96
CA THR A 46 6.55 4.83 11.49
C THR A 46 6.62 5.81 10.33
N MET A 47 5.92 6.95 10.44
CA MET A 47 5.86 7.95 9.38
C MET A 47 6.34 9.32 9.88
N ASP A 48 6.93 10.06 8.96
CA ASP A 48 7.19 11.49 9.08
C ASP A 48 6.36 12.25 8.02
N PRO A 49 5.72 13.38 8.34
CA PRO A 49 5.64 13.99 9.67
C PRO A 49 4.81 13.15 10.67
N PRO A 50 5.07 13.26 11.99
CA PRO A 50 4.26 12.60 12.99
C PRO A 50 2.82 13.14 12.97
N GLY A 51 1.86 12.27 13.30
CA GLY A 51 0.43 12.64 13.36
C GLY A 51 -0.32 12.54 12.03
N MET A 52 0.35 12.17 10.93
CA MET A 52 -0.32 11.85 9.65
C MET A 52 -1.22 10.61 9.73
N MET A 53 -0.85 9.66 10.57
CA MET A 53 -1.52 8.37 10.72
C MET A 53 -1.47 7.89 12.17
N ARG A 54 -2.24 6.86 12.50
CA ARG A 54 -2.20 6.23 13.83
C ARG A 54 -0.77 5.75 14.13
N LYS A 55 -0.37 5.85 15.40
CA LYS A 55 0.94 5.38 15.82
C LYS A 55 1.09 3.87 15.63
N ALA A 56 2.30 3.44 15.25
CA ALA A 56 2.62 2.04 15.04
C ALA A 56 2.32 1.17 16.27
N GLU A 57 2.65 1.65 17.47
CA GLU A 57 2.42 0.95 18.75
C GLU A 57 0.94 0.71 19.08
N ASP A 58 0.04 1.52 18.50
CA ASP A 58 -1.40 1.45 18.70
C ASP A 58 -2.12 0.69 17.57
N SER A 59 -1.36 0.06 16.67
CA SER A 59 -1.89 -0.51 15.41
C SER A 59 -1.55 -1.99 15.27
N ASP A 60 -2.33 -2.70 14.46
CA ASP A 60 -2.13 -4.13 14.20
C ASP A 60 -1.46 -4.38 12.85
N ILE A 61 -1.77 -3.54 11.87
CA ILE A 61 -1.22 -3.59 10.51
C ILE A 61 -0.92 -2.18 9.99
N HIS A 62 -0.06 -2.10 8.99
CA HIS A 62 -0.12 -1.05 7.98
C HIS A 62 -0.93 -1.61 6.80
N LEU A 63 -2.03 -0.94 6.45
CA LEU A 63 -2.89 -1.29 5.32
C LEU A 63 -2.49 -0.42 4.13
N GLU A 64 -2.24 -1.04 2.98
CA GLU A 64 -1.83 -0.35 1.77
C GLU A 64 -2.79 -0.65 0.60
N ALA A 65 -2.90 0.33 -0.29
CA ALA A 65 -3.52 0.21 -1.59
C ALA A 65 -2.51 0.64 -2.68
N ASP A 66 -2.11 -0.33 -3.50
CA ASP A 66 -1.22 -0.13 -4.63
C ASP A 66 -2.07 0.08 -5.88
N ILE A 67 -2.01 1.30 -6.42
CA ILE A 67 -2.89 1.72 -7.51
C ILE A 67 -2.03 2.16 -8.68
N HIS A 68 -2.06 1.35 -9.74
CA HIS A 68 -1.25 1.57 -10.94
C HIS A 68 -2.14 1.65 -12.17
N ALA A 69 -1.74 2.47 -13.14
CA ALA A 69 -2.47 2.58 -14.40
C ALA A 69 -2.36 1.26 -15.19
N VAL A 70 -3.48 0.80 -15.75
CA VAL A 70 -3.43 -0.32 -16.72
C VAL A 70 -3.11 0.19 -18.12
N LYS A 71 -2.82 -0.73 -19.03
CA LYS A 71 -2.67 -0.44 -20.46
C LYS A 71 -3.81 0.41 -20.99
N ASN A 72 -3.47 1.41 -21.80
CA ASN A 72 -4.41 2.36 -22.41
C ASN A 72 -5.23 3.17 -21.38
N ASN A 73 -4.62 3.55 -20.26
CA ASN A 73 -5.25 4.44 -19.30
C ASN A 73 -5.75 5.74 -20.00
N PRO A 74 -7.02 6.14 -19.83
CA PRO A 74 -7.62 7.24 -20.59
C PRO A 74 -7.17 8.63 -20.11
N ASN A 75 -6.42 8.71 -19.02
CA ASN A 75 -6.02 9.94 -18.35
C ASN A 75 -4.54 10.28 -18.54
N GLY A 76 -3.85 9.58 -19.45
CA GLY A 76 -2.49 9.94 -19.89
C GLY A 76 -1.35 9.29 -19.12
N PHE A 77 -1.63 8.38 -18.20
CA PHE A 77 -0.62 7.61 -17.48
C PHE A 77 -0.12 6.43 -18.31
N ALA A 78 1.17 6.11 -18.21
CA ALA A 78 1.73 4.91 -18.82
C ALA A 78 1.33 3.67 -18.02
N GLU A 79 1.28 2.51 -18.67
CA GLU A 79 1.01 1.23 -18.00
C GLU A 79 2.04 0.98 -16.89
N GLY A 80 1.56 0.69 -15.68
CA GLY A 80 2.39 0.47 -14.51
C GLY A 80 2.80 1.74 -13.75
N ASP A 81 2.44 2.94 -14.22
CA ASP A 81 2.67 4.15 -13.45
C ASP A 81 1.79 4.15 -12.20
N TRP A 82 2.35 4.55 -11.06
CA TRP A 82 1.56 4.81 -9.85
C TRP A 82 0.58 5.95 -10.12
N MET A 83 -0.63 5.85 -9.57
CA MET A 83 -1.69 6.83 -9.75
C MET A 83 -1.69 7.85 -8.59
N PRO A 84 -1.14 9.06 -8.77
CA PRO A 84 -1.03 10.06 -7.70
C PRO A 84 -2.35 10.83 -7.49
N TYR A 85 -2.40 11.58 -6.39
CA TYR A 85 -3.45 12.54 -6.04
C TYR A 85 -4.87 11.96 -5.88
N LEU A 86 -5.03 10.65 -5.89
CA LEU A 86 -6.31 10.00 -5.60
C LEU A 86 -6.77 10.33 -4.18
N VAL A 87 -8.08 10.28 -3.96
CA VAL A 87 -8.62 10.14 -2.61
C VAL A 87 -9.05 8.69 -2.46
N VAL A 88 -8.38 7.97 -1.56
CA VAL A 88 -8.62 6.55 -1.33
C VAL A 88 -9.21 6.38 0.07
N LYS A 89 -10.40 5.79 0.15
CA LYS A 89 -11.09 5.53 1.42
C LYS A 89 -11.21 4.03 1.64
N PHE A 90 -11.06 3.59 2.88
CA PHE A 90 -11.27 2.18 3.23
C PHE A 90 -12.51 2.00 4.12
N GLU A 91 -13.13 0.83 3.97
CA GLU A 91 -14.10 0.27 4.92
C GLU A 91 -13.71 -1.19 5.21
N LEU A 92 -13.57 -1.55 6.48
CA LEU A 92 -13.23 -2.88 6.94
C LEU A 92 -14.35 -3.41 7.84
N THR A 93 -14.84 -4.59 7.48
CA THR A 93 -15.83 -5.34 8.27
C THR A 93 -15.27 -6.71 8.61
N LYS A 94 -15.60 -7.23 9.80
CA LYS A 94 -15.23 -8.58 10.26
C LYS A 94 -16.46 -9.46 10.32
N GLN A 95 -16.38 -10.68 9.82
CA GLN A 95 -17.46 -11.64 9.90
C GLN A 95 -17.89 -11.85 11.37
N GLY A 96 -19.18 -11.70 11.65
CA GLY A 96 -19.75 -11.83 13.00
C GLY A 96 -19.65 -10.57 13.86
N SER A 97 -19.01 -9.50 13.38
CA SER A 97 -19.00 -8.19 14.03
C SER A 97 -20.04 -7.26 13.41
N LYS A 98 -20.63 -6.36 14.22
CA LYS A 98 -21.43 -5.22 13.73
C LYS A 98 -20.60 -3.95 13.55
N GLN A 99 -19.35 -3.96 14.04
CA GLN A 99 -18.46 -2.82 13.94
C GLN A 99 -17.90 -2.69 12.52
N VAL A 100 -17.87 -1.45 12.04
CA VAL A 100 -17.28 -1.06 10.76
C VAL A 100 -16.14 -0.11 11.05
N LEU A 101 -14.94 -0.44 10.57
CA LEU A 101 -13.79 0.45 10.60
C LEU A 101 -13.72 1.19 9.27
N LYS A 102 -13.49 2.50 9.29
CA LYS A 102 -13.37 3.29 8.08
C LYS A 102 -12.41 4.45 8.28
N GLY A 103 -11.80 4.89 7.19
CA GLY A 103 -10.86 6.00 7.18
C GLY A 103 -10.40 6.31 5.76
N ASP A 104 -9.44 7.23 5.67
CA ASP A 104 -8.80 7.63 4.43
C ASP A 104 -7.38 7.06 4.42
N LEU A 105 -6.95 6.50 3.28
CA LEU A 105 -5.58 6.07 3.06
C LEU A 105 -4.78 7.26 2.50
N MET A 106 -3.69 7.60 3.17
CA MET A 106 -2.88 8.77 2.86
C MET A 106 -1.82 8.41 1.81
N PRO A 107 -1.51 9.29 0.84
CA PRO A 107 -0.39 9.06 -0.06
C PRO A 107 0.94 9.13 0.70
N MET A 108 1.82 8.18 0.45
CA MET A 108 3.14 8.10 1.09
C MET A 108 4.13 7.35 0.19
N VAL A 109 5.38 7.26 0.63
CA VAL A 109 6.45 6.56 -0.10
C VAL A 109 7.27 5.71 0.86
N ALA A 110 7.58 4.49 0.45
CA ALA A 110 8.50 3.58 1.11
C ALA A 110 9.67 3.22 0.18
N SER A 111 10.52 2.29 0.58
CA SER A 111 11.71 1.91 -0.20
C SER A 111 11.40 1.15 -1.50
N ASP A 112 10.19 0.60 -1.61
CA ASP A 112 9.64 -0.11 -2.77
C ASP A 112 8.85 0.81 -3.72
N GLY A 113 8.39 1.98 -3.25
CA GLY A 113 7.75 2.97 -4.09
C GLY A 113 6.64 3.75 -3.37
N PRO A 114 5.90 4.59 -4.12
CA PRO A 114 4.75 5.31 -3.60
C PRO A 114 3.50 4.42 -3.55
N HIS A 115 2.68 4.61 -2.51
CA HIS A 115 1.40 3.92 -2.31
C HIS A 115 0.43 4.77 -1.48
N TYR A 116 -0.78 4.28 -1.25
CA TYR A 116 -1.73 4.86 -0.28
C TYR A 116 -1.84 3.95 0.93
N GLY A 117 -1.67 4.49 2.15
CA GLY A 117 -1.69 3.65 3.34
C GLY A 117 -2.21 4.33 4.61
N ASP A 118 -2.50 3.51 5.62
CA ASP A 118 -2.73 3.93 7.01
C ASP A 118 -2.38 2.78 7.97
N ASN A 119 -1.94 3.15 9.16
CA ASN A 119 -1.80 2.23 10.27
C ASN A 119 -3.19 1.94 10.88
N VAL A 120 -3.61 0.68 10.91
CA VAL A 120 -4.97 0.29 11.31
C VAL A 120 -4.95 -0.63 12.52
N LYS A 121 -5.82 -0.33 13.49
CA LYS A 121 -6.18 -1.25 14.58
C LYS A 121 -7.37 -2.11 14.15
N LEU A 122 -7.20 -3.42 14.08
CA LEU A 122 -8.22 -4.37 13.63
C LEU A 122 -9.09 -4.86 14.80
N MET A 123 -10.16 -5.59 14.46
CA MET A 123 -11.10 -6.21 15.40
C MET A 123 -10.62 -7.61 15.84
N GLY A 124 -9.30 -7.82 15.95
CA GLY A 124 -8.64 -9.10 16.26
C GLY A 124 -8.69 -10.13 15.11
N PRO A 125 -8.09 -11.32 15.27
CA PRO A 125 -8.02 -12.33 14.21
C PRO A 125 -9.39 -12.75 13.66
N GLY A 126 -9.48 -13.05 12.38
CA GLY A 126 -10.73 -13.50 11.74
C GLY A 126 -10.79 -13.23 10.24
N LYS A 127 -11.97 -13.47 9.67
CA LYS A 127 -12.27 -13.18 8.26
C LYS A 127 -12.81 -11.76 8.12
N TYR A 128 -12.24 -11.02 7.19
CA TYR A 128 -12.56 -9.63 6.92
C TYR A 128 -12.97 -9.43 5.47
N ASN A 129 -13.79 -8.41 5.26
CA ASN A 129 -14.03 -7.80 3.96
C ASN A 129 -13.50 -6.36 4.01
N LEU A 130 -12.59 -6.04 3.09
CA LEU A 130 -12.07 -4.71 2.82
C LEU A 130 -12.77 -4.14 1.58
N LYS A 131 -13.28 -2.92 1.67
CA LYS A 131 -13.66 -2.12 0.51
C LYS A 131 -12.75 -0.93 0.39
N LEU A 132 -12.24 -0.69 -0.82
CA LEU A 132 -11.51 0.52 -1.17
C LEU A 132 -12.35 1.34 -2.14
N THR A 133 -12.70 2.56 -1.73
CA THR A 133 -13.38 3.54 -2.60
C THR A 133 -12.34 4.51 -3.13
N VAL A 134 -12.19 4.53 -4.45
CA VAL A 134 -11.18 5.34 -5.14
C VAL A 134 -11.90 6.47 -5.86
N LEU A 135 -11.53 7.71 -5.52
CA LEU A 135 -12.03 8.92 -6.15
C LEU A 135 -10.93 9.55 -7.01
N PRO A 136 -11.30 10.24 -8.10
CA PRO A 136 -10.33 10.83 -9.02
C PRO A 136 -9.55 11.98 -8.38
N PRO A 137 -8.42 12.41 -8.97
CA PRO A 137 -7.63 13.54 -8.50
C PRO A 137 -8.42 14.84 -8.34
N SER A 138 -9.46 15.06 -9.16
CA SER A 138 -10.35 16.22 -9.04
C SER A 138 -11.20 16.25 -7.78
N ALA A 139 -11.27 15.16 -7.01
CA ALA A 139 -11.97 15.11 -5.73
C ALA A 139 -11.04 15.40 -4.53
N ASN A 140 -9.74 15.58 -4.77
CA ASN A 140 -8.78 15.91 -3.72
C ASN A 140 -8.76 17.42 -3.47
N GLU A 141 -9.44 17.87 -2.41
CA GLU A 141 -9.52 19.29 -2.04
C GLU A 141 -8.17 19.88 -1.60
N HIS A 142 -7.19 19.04 -1.29
CA HIS A 142 -5.87 19.44 -0.84
C HIS A 142 -4.82 19.47 -1.96
N ALA A 143 -5.21 19.15 -3.19
CA ALA A 143 -4.30 19.09 -4.32
C ALA A 143 -4.86 19.77 -5.58
N HIS A 144 -3.96 20.25 -6.44
CA HIS A 144 -4.29 20.84 -7.73
C HIS A 144 -3.73 19.99 -8.87
N PHE A 145 -4.40 18.88 -9.19
CA PHE A 145 -4.03 18.00 -10.28
C PHE A 145 -4.95 18.19 -11.51
N GLY A 146 -4.53 19.07 -12.41
CA GLY A 146 -5.25 19.38 -13.64
C GLY A 146 -5.08 18.32 -14.73
N ARG A 147 -5.92 18.41 -15.77
CA ARG A 147 -5.76 17.65 -17.01
C ARG A 147 -5.75 18.60 -18.21
N HIS A 148 -4.96 18.29 -19.23
CA HIS A 148 -5.03 18.98 -20.50
C HIS A 148 -6.34 18.63 -21.22
N VAL A 149 -6.90 19.59 -21.95
CA VAL A 149 -8.20 19.46 -22.64
C VAL A 149 -8.20 20.00 -24.07
N ASP A 150 -7.07 20.56 -24.52
CA ASP A 150 -6.83 20.96 -25.89
C ASP A 150 -6.74 19.74 -26.81
N LYS A 151 -6.81 19.99 -28.13
CA LYS A 151 -6.85 18.92 -29.13
C LYS A 151 -5.51 18.22 -29.27
N GLU A 152 -4.42 18.96 -29.06
CA GLU A 152 -3.05 18.52 -29.34
C GLU A 152 -2.52 17.60 -28.23
N THR A 153 -2.89 17.86 -26.98
CA THR A 153 -2.33 17.18 -25.80
C THR A 153 -3.36 16.74 -24.76
N GLY A 154 -4.64 16.92 -25.04
CA GLY A 154 -5.72 16.62 -24.10
C GLY A 154 -5.87 15.14 -23.77
N VAL A 155 -6.32 14.87 -22.54
CA VAL A 155 -6.68 13.52 -22.06
C VAL A 155 -8.17 13.44 -21.73
N GLY A 156 -8.67 12.22 -21.57
CA GLY A 156 -10.06 11.96 -21.22
C GLY A 156 -10.48 12.60 -19.89
N PRO A 157 -11.79 12.79 -19.65
CA PRO A 157 -12.28 13.21 -18.36
C PRO A 157 -11.87 12.22 -17.27
N TRP A 158 -11.77 12.69 -16.02
CA TRP A 158 -11.53 11.83 -14.88
C TRP A 158 -12.63 10.78 -14.72
N PHE A 159 -12.24 9.61 -14.23
CA PHE A 159 -13.17 8.53 -13.91
C PHE A 159 -14.15 8.94 -12.79
N LYS A 160 -15.32 8.30 -12.75
CA LYS A 160 -16.25 8.43 -11.62
C LYS A 160 -15.76 7.58 -10.45
N PRO A 161 -16.02 7.97 -9.18
CA PRO A 161 -15.70 7.14 -8.04
C PRO A 161 -16.16 5.69 -8.21
N PHE A 162 -15.32 4.75 -7.81
CA PHE A 162 -15.63 3.32 -7.84
C PHE A 162 -15.14 2.64 -6.57
N THR A 163 -15.63 1.43 -6.33
CA THR A 163 -15.26 0.63 -5.16
C THR A 163 -14.74 -0.73 -5.60
N THR A 164 -13.66 -1.18 -4.99
CA THR A 164 -13.15 -2.56 -5.07
C THR A 164 -13.35 -3.25 -3.73
N SER A 165 -13.49 -4.58 -3.72
CA SER A 165 -13.87 -5.35 -2.52
C SER A 165 -13.10 -6.66 -2.41
N TYR A 166 -12.41 -6.86 -1.28
CA TYR A 166 -11.49 -7.97 -1.07
C TYR A 166 -11.83 -8.72 0.22
N ASP A 167 -11.81 -10.04 0.17
CA ASP A 167 -11.90 -10.87 1.37
C ASP A 167 -10.51 -11.37 1.77
N PHE A 168 -10.20 -11.34 3.06
CA PHE A 168 -8.95 -11.88 3.59
C PHE A 168 -9.11 -12.43 5.00
N VAL A 169 -8.12 -13.22 5.43
CA VAL A 169 -8.03 -13.74 6.79
C VAL A 169 -6.86 -13.05 7.48
N PHE A 170 -7.15 -12.41 8.62
CA PHE A 170 -6.12 -11.91 9.50
C PHE A 170 -5.88 -12.92 10.62
N ALA A 171 -4.65 -13.45 10.70
CA ALA A 171 -4.27 -14.47 11.68
C ALA A 171 -3.88 -13.88 13.05
N GLY A 172 -3.69 -12.57 13.15
CA GLY A 172 -3.16 -11.90 14.34
C GLY A 172 -1.72 -11.43 14.14
N ILE A 173 -1.21 -10.66 15.10
CA ILE A 173 0.16 -10.13 15.07
C ILE A 173 1.10 -11.20 15.65
N GLY A 174 1.96 -11.81 14.85
CA GLY A 174 3.03 -12.64 15.40
C GLY A 174 4.19 -11.79 15.93
N LYS A 175 5.33 -12.41 16.27
CA LYS A 175 6.52 -11.64 16.71
C LYS A 175 6.99 -10.77 15.54
N LYS A 176 7.52 -9.56 15.79
CA LYS A 176 8.04 -8.63 14.73
C LYS A 176 8.71 -9.39 13.58
N GLY A 177 8.10 -9.35 12.39
CA GLY A 177 8.60 -10.04 11.19
C GLY A 177 8.05 -11.45 10.92
N GLY A 178 7.14 -11.97 11.75
CA GLY A 178 6.43 -13.22 11.50
C GLY A 178 4.94 -13.01 11.65
N TYR A 179 4.21 -13.03 10.54
CA TYR A 179 2.77 -13.33 10.52
C TYR A 179 2.59 -14.68 9.82
#